data_AF-A0A522QPR8-F1
#
_entry.id   AF-A0A522QPR8-F1
#
_cell.length_a   1.000
_cell.length_b   1.000
_cell.length_c   1.000
_cell.angle_alpha   90.00
_cell.angle_beta   90.00
_cell.angle_gamma   90.00
#
_symmetry.space_group_name_H-M   'P 1'
#
loop_
_entity.id
_entity.type
_entity.pdbx_description
1 polymer ?
#
loop_
_entity_poly.entity_id
_entity_poly.type
_entity_poly.pdbx_seq_one_letter_code
_entity_poly.pdbx_strand_id
1 'polypeptide(L)'
;MNLDEGPSDPFLDDPADPAALLEDVEPPQPLSEDERADIEADLDELAEFRQQLEPVGVAGILVECGDCGEQHYFGWDLMAANLRALLGEGRTHVHEPAFSPDRESYVSWDYARGYLDAWAALSKRP
;
A
#
# COMPACT_ATOMS: atom_id res chain seq x y z
N MET A 1 22.31 10.82 28.36
CA MET A 1 20.99 10.53 27.79
C MET A 1 20.63 9.16 28.33
N ASN A 2 19.83 9.11 29.39
CA ASN A 2 19.33 7.84 29.94
C ASN A 2 18.30 7.30 28.94
N LEU A 3 18.69 6.29 28.17
CA LEU A 3 17.76 5.38 27.53
C LEU A 3 17.39 4.33 28.58
N ASP A 4 16.12 3.92 28.58
CA ASP A 4 15.47 2.93 29.44
C ASP A 4 15.01 3.35 30.84
N GLU A 5 13.71 3.66 30.90
CA GLU A 5 12.87 3.34 32.06
C GLU A 5 11.54 2.72 31.60
N GLY A 6 11.62 1.90 30.53
CA GLY A 6 10.57 0.94 30.20
C GLY A 6 10.67 -0.29 31.11
N PRO A 7 9.61 -1.12 31.22
CA PRO A 7 9.74 -2.40 31.90
C PRO A 7 10.87 -3.21 31.25
N SER A 8 11.72 -3.85 32.07
CA SER A 8 12.75 -4.76 31.58
C SER A 8 12.11 -5.82 30.69
N ASP A 9 12.73 -6.08 29.54
CA ASP A 9 12.29 -7.13 28.62
C ASP A 9 12.15 -8.46 29.38
N PRO A 10 10.95 -9.08 29.41
CA PRO A 10 10.74 -10.33 30.12
C PRO A 10 11.51 -11.51 29.52
N PHE A 11 12.05 -11.38 28.31
CA PHE A 11 12.84 -12.41 27.62
C PHE A 11 14.35 -12.15 27.68
N LEU A 12 14.79 -11.09 28.37
CA LEU A 12 16.22 -10.79 28.54
C LEU A 12 16.95 -12.01 29.13
N ASP A 13 17.99 -12.47 28.44
CA ASP A 13 18.80 -13.67 28.74
C ASP A 13 18.11 -15.05 28.54
N ASP A 14 16.95 -15.10 27.87
CA ASP A 14 16.32 -16.38 27.50
C ASP A 14 17.05 -17.01 26.29
N PRO A 15 17.65 -18.21 26.41
CA PRO A 15 18.25 -18.91 25.26
C PRO A 15 17.23 -19.31 24.18
N ALA A 16 15.93 -19.21 24.46
CA ALA A 16 14.82 -19.37 23.52
C ALA A 16 14.09 -18.04 23.24
N ASP A 17 14.78 -16.90 23.40
CA ASP A 17 14.22 -15.58 23.10
C ASP A 17 13.66 -15.53 21.66
N PRO A 18 12.34 -15.30 21.49
CA PRO A 18 11.76 -15.19 20.15
C PRO A 18 12.30 -13.98 19.37
N ALA A 19 12.83 -12.94 20.03
CA ALA A 19 13.43 -11.79 19.37
C ALA A 19 14.74 -12.12 18.65
N ALA A 20 15.48 -13.13 19.09
CA ALA A 20 16.69 -13.61 18.41
C ALA A 20 16.40 -14.13 16.97
N LEU A 21 15.15 -14.51 16.68
CA LEU A 21 14.71 -14.90 15.33
C LEU A 21 14.53 -13.69 14.38
N LEU A 22 14.49 -12.47 14.93
CA LEU A 22 14.26 -11.23 14.17
C LEU A 22 15.55 -10.47 13.86
N GLU A 23 16.68 -10.84 14.47
CA GLU A 23 17.99 -10.19 14.23
C GLU A 23 18.47 -10.29 12.77
N ASP A 24 17.98 -11.29 12.03
CA ASP A 24 18.31 -11.52 10.61
C ASP A 24 17.48 -10.67 9.63
N VAL A 25 16.56 -9.84 10.10
CA VAL A 25 15.74 -8.98 9.21
C VAL A 25 16.52 -7.71 8.86
N GLU A 26 17.13 -7.69 7.68
CA GLU A 26 17.78 -6.48 7.17
C GLU A 26 16.80 -5.29 7.17
N PRO A 27 17.23 -4.10 7.64
CA PRO A 27 16.40 -2.91 7.58
C PRO A 27 16.09 -2.57 6.12
N PRO A 28 14.89 -2.02 5.82
CA PRO A 28 14.54 -1.63 4.46
C PRO A 28 15.58 -0.61 3.94
N GLN A 29 16.08 -0.85 2.73
CA GLN A 29 16.97 0.10 2.08
C GLN A 29 16.18 1.37 1.71
N PRO A 30 16.82 2.55 1.78
CA PRO A 30 16.17 3.78 1.32
C PRO A 30 15.87 3.67 -0.18
N LEU A 31 14.67 4.11 -0.56
CA LEU A 31 14.29 4.23 -1.98
C LEU A 31 15.27 5.14 -2.72
N SER A 32 15.62 4.73 -3.93
CA SER A 32 16.30 5.58 -4.91
C SER A 32 15.41 6.77 -5.31
N GLU A 33 16.01 7.77 -5.96
CA GLU A 33 15.29 8.94 -6.46
C GLU A 33 14.23 8.55 -7.50
N ASP A 34 14.55 7.59 -8.37
CA ASP A 34 13.63 7.10 -9.41
C ASP A 34 12.45 6.34 -8.78
N GLU A 35 12.69 5.40 -7.84
CA GLU A 35 11.62 4.68 -7.14
C GLU A 35 10.71 5.64 -6.36
N ARG A 36 11.29 6.68 -5.75
CA ARG A 36 10.52 7.71 -5.06
C ARG A 36 9.60 8.47 -6.03
N ALA A 37 10.14 8.87 -7.18
CA ALA A 37 9.37 9.58 -8.19
C ALA A 37 8.23 8.71 -8.75
N ASP A 38 8.48 7.42 -8.96
CA ASP A 38 7.45 6.47 -9.42
C ASP A 38 6.32 6.34 -8.38
N ILE A 39 6.64 6.21 -7.10
CA ILE A 39 5.61 6.10 -6.04
C ILE A 39 4.84 7.42 -5.86
N GLU A 40 5.49 8.56 -6.03
CA GLU A 40 4.81 9.87 -6.03
C GLU A 40 3.83 9.99 -7.21
N ALA A 41 4.22 9.54 -8.40
CA ALA A 41 3.33 9.49 -9.56
C ALA A 41 2.14 8.53 -9.33
N ASP A 42 2.38 7.37 -8.71
CA ASP A 42 1.33 6.42 -8.36
C ASP A 42 0.32 7.01 -7.35
N LEU A 43 0.78 7.83 -6.39
CA LEU A 43 -0.11 8.55 -5.47
C LEU A 43 -1.00 9.56 -6.18
N ASP A 44 -0.45 10.29 -7.12
CA ASP A 44 -1.19 11.26 -7.92
C ASP A 44 -2.23 10.56 -8.80
N GLU A 45 -1.85 9.49 -9.50
CA GLU A 45 -2.78 8.67 -10.29
C GLU A 45 -3.89 8.07 -9.43
N LEU A 46 -3.56 7.52 -8.26
CA LEU A 46 -4.55 6.95 -7.34
C LEU A 46 -5.59 8.00 -6.91
N ALA A 47 -5.16 9.25 -6.70
CA ALA A 47 -6.07 10.34 -6.36
C ALA A 47 -7.03 10.68 -7.52
N GLU A 48 -6.53 10.68 -8.76
CA GLU A 48 -7.37 10.88 -9.95
C GLU A 48 -8.35 9.70 -10.13
N PHE A 49 -7.88 8.46 -9.94
CA PHE A 49 -8.73 7.27 -9.99
C PHE A 49 -9.88 7.37 -9.02
N ARG A 50 -9.57 7.64 -7.74
CA ARG A 50 -10.59 7.80 -6.71
C ARG A 50 -11.61 8.88 -7.11
N GLN A 51 -11.13 10.03 -7.56
CA GLN A 51 -12.01 11.16 -7.92
C GLN A 51 -13.06 10.77 -8.97
N GLN A 52 -12.69 9.95 -9.96
CA GLN A 52 -13.59 9.57 -11.05
C GLN A 52 -14.36 8.28 -10.79
N LEU A 53 -13.78 7.33 -10.07
CA LEU A 53 -14.32 5.97 -9.92
C LEU A 53 -15.15 5.79 -8.63
N GLU A 54 -14.81 6.48 -7.54
CA GLU A 54 -15.57 6.42 -6.28
C GLU A 54 -17.05 6.81 -6.49
N PRO A 55 -17.40 7.88 -7.26
CA PRO A 55 -18.79 8.25 -7.50
C PRO A 55 -19.61 7.22 -8.31
N VAL A 56 -18.96 6.34 -9.08
CA VAL A 56 -19.63 5.31 -9.88
C VAL A 56 -19.64 3.94 -9.18
N GLY A 57 -19.24 3.88 -7.90
CA GLY A 57 -19.38 2.71 -7.05
C GLY A 57 -18.12 1.85 -6.90
N VAL A 58 -16.97 2.30 -7.42
CA VAL A 58 -15.70 1.58 -7.22
C VAL A 58 -15.12 1.92 -5.85
N ALA A 59 -14.88 0.90 -5.05
CA ALA A 59 -14.38 0.97 -3.68
C ALA A 59 -12.85 1.04 -3.58
N GLY A 60 -12.12 0.67 -4.64
CA GLY A 60 -10.66 0.72 -4.65
C GLY A 60 -9.99 -0.08 -5.77
N ILE A 61 -8.75 -0.48 -5.51
CA ILE A 61 -7.87 -1.15 -6.47
C ILE A 61 -7.67 -2.63 -6.12
N LEU A 62 -7.69 -3.47 -7.16
CA LEU A 62 -7.26 -4.86 -7.16
C LEU A 62 -5.78 -4.94 -7.58
N VAL A 63 -4.97 -5.62 -6.78
CA VAL A 63 -3.57 -5.94 -7.10
C VAL A 63 -3.37 -7.44 -7.11
N GLU A 64 -2.79 -7.97 -8.18
CA GLU A 64 -2.33 -9.35 -8.24
C GLU A 64 -0.95 -9.44 -7.57
N CYS A 65 -0.88 -10.12 -6.42
CA CYS A 65 0.37 -10.23 -5.69
C CYS A 65 1.22 -11.37 -6.27
N GLY A 66 2.40 -11.03 -6.78
CA GLY A 66 3.34 -12.02 -7.34
C GLY A 66 3.89 -13.01 -6.32
N ASP A 67 3.94 -12.63 -5.03
CA ASP A 67 4.55 -13.44 -3.97
C ASP A 67 3.61 -14.54 -3.46
N CYS A 68 2.34 -14.21 -3.21
CA CYS A 68 1.34 -15.17 -2.73
C CYS A 68 0.46 -15.77 -3.85
N GLY A 69 0.45 -15.16 -5.04
CA GLY A 69 -0.41 -15.57 -6.16
C GLY A 69 -1.89 -15.28 -5.97
N GLU A 70 -2.25 -14.45 -4.98
CA GLU A 70 -3.62 -14.06 -4.68
C GLU A 70 -3.93 -12.62 -5.11
N GLN A 71 -5.23 -12.32 -5.22
CA GLN A 71 -5.73 -10.97 -5.48
C GLN A 71 -5.95 -10.22 -4.18
N HIS A 72 -5.28 -9.08 -4.03
CA HIS A 72 -5.44 -8.18 -2.90
C HIS A 72 -6.35 -7.02 -3.26
N TYR A 73 -7.32 -6.74 -2.38
CA TYR A 73 -8.34 -5.72 -2.57
C TYR A 73 -8.06 -4.56 -1.62
N PHE A 74 -7.61 -3.43 -2.18
CA PHE A 74 -7.22 -2.26 -1.42
C PHE A 74 -8.26 -1.16 -1.56
N GLY A 75 -8.90 -0.77 -0.46
CA GLY A 75 -9.69 0.45 -0.44
C GLY A 75 -8.82 1.68 -0.71
N TRP A 76 -9.41 2.76 -1.22
CA TRP A 76 -8.68 3.98 -1.60
C TRP A 76 -7.72 4.49 -0.51
N ASP A 77 -8.22 4.60 0.72
CA ASP A 77 -7.41 5.10 1.84
C ASP A 77 -6.29 4.14 2.24
N LEU A 78 -6.53 2.83 2.12
CA LEU A 78 -5.54 1.80 2.44
C LEU A 78 -4.41 1.79 1.41
N MET A 79 -4.73 1.86 0.11
CA MET A 79 -3.71 1.95 -0.93
C MET A 79 -2.87 3.24 -0.78
N ALA A 80 -3.53 4.37 -0.52
CA ALA A 80 -2.84 5.63 -0.32
C ALA A 80 -1.94 5.62 0.94
N ALA A 81 -2.36 4.94 2.02
CA ALA A 81 -1.53 4.73 3.20
C ALA A 81 -0.29 3.87 2.88
N ASN A 82 -0.46 2.81 2.10
CA ASN A 82 0.65 1.94 1.68
C ASN A 82 1.69 2.68 0.85
N LEU A 83 1.27 3.45 -0.15
CA LEU A 83 2.21 4.24 -0.97
C LEU A 83 2.95 5.30 -0.13
N ARG A 84 2.27 5.96 0.80
CA ARG A 84 2.93 6.90 1.73
C ARG A 84 3.91 6.22 2.68
N ALA A 85 3.57 5.03 3.17
CA ALA A 85 4.48 4.22 3.98
C ALA A 85 5.72 3.80 3.19
N LEU A 86 5.55 3.41 1.91
CA LEU A 86 6.68 3.14 1.02
C LEU A 86 7.60 4.37 0.88
N LEU A 87 7.05 5.57 0.65
CA LEU A 87 7.84 6.81 0.53
C LEU A 87 8.63 7.16 1.80
N GLY A 88 8.03 6.92 2.97
CA GLY A 88 8.60 7.30 4.27
C GLY A 88 9.54 6.26 4.86
N GLU A 89 9.19 4.98 4.73
CA GLU A 89 9.81 3.87 5.46
C GLU A 89 10.43 2.81 4.54
N GLY A 90 10.26 2.93 3.21
CA GLY A 90 10.73 1.93 2.24
C GLY A 90 9.97 0.60 2.28
N ARG A 91 8.85 0.54 3.02
CA ARG A 91 8.02 -0.66 3.15
C ARG A 91 6.55 -0.30 3.37
N THR A 92 5.65 -1.17 2.95
CA THR A 92 4.22 -1.08 3.30
C THR A 92 4.01 -1.52 4.74
N HIS A 93 2.90 -1.09 5.33
CA HIS A 93 2.48 -1.57 6.64
C HIS A 93 1.68 -2.87 6.49
N VAL A 94 1.86 -3.76 7.47
CA VAL A 94 1.00 -4.93 7.62
C VAL A 94 -0.41 -4.42 7.89
N HIS A 95 -1.34 -4.86 7.07
CA HIS A 95 -2.75 -4.59 7.21
C HIS A 95 -3.50 -5.91 7.13
N GLU A 96 -4.61 -6.00 7.83
CA GLU A 96 -5.50 -7.12 7.66
C GLU A 96 -6.23 -6.99 6.31
N PRO A 97 -6.47 -8.11 5.59
CA PRO A 97 -7.30 -8.09 4.41
C PRO A 97 -8.69 -7.51 4.72
N ALA A 98 -9.31 -6.87 3.73
CA ALA A 98 -10.71 -6.47 3.85
C ALA A 98 -11.56 -7.71 4.19
N PHE A 99 -12.46 -7.60 5.17
CA PHE A 99 -13.37 -8.68 5.52
C PHE A 99 -14.49 -8.77 4.48
N SER A 100 -14.53 -9.88 3.73
CA SER A 100 -15.55 -10.14 2.68
C SER A 100 -15.75 -8.97 1.70
N PRO A 101 -14.71 -8.54 0.96
CA PRO A 101 -14.84 -7.46 -0.01
C PRO A 101 -15.80 -7.89 -1.12
N ASP A 102 -16.68 -6.97 -1.53
CA ASP A 102 -17.41 -7.14 -2.78
C ASP A 102 -16.43 -7.00 -3.94
N ARG A 103 -16.03 -8.13 -4.51
CA ARG A 103 -14.94 -8.20 -5.50
C ARG A 103 -15.21 -7.38 -6.75
N GLU A 104 -16.47 -7.24 -7.12
CA GLU A 104 -16.91 -6.46 -8.29
C GLU A 104 -16.80 -4.94 -8.05
N SER A 105 -16.62 -4.51 -6.80
CA SER A 105 -16.40 -3.11 -6.43
C SER A 105 -14.93 -2.68 -6.54
N TYR A 106 -14.01 -3.53 -7.01
CA TYR A 106 -12.59 -3.19 -7.16
C TYR A 106 -12.13 -3.43 -8.60
N VAL A 107 -11.20 -2.59 -9.06
CA VAL A 107 -10.71 -2.63 -10.43
C VAL A 107 -9.19 -2.67 -10.46
N SER A 108 -8.60 -3.21 -11.53
CA SER A 108 -7.15 -3.13 -11.72
C SER A 108 -6.70 -1.69 -12.01
N TRP A 109 -5.42 -1.42 -11.80
CA TRP A 109 -4.80 -0.15 -12.18
C TRP A 109 -4.98 0.17 -13.67
N ASP A 110 -4.80 -0.84 -14.53
CA ASP A 110 -4.98 -0.69 -15.98
C ASP A 110 -6.41 -0.33 -16.37
N TYR A 111 -7.41 -0.93 -15.70
CA TYR A 111 -8.80 -0.55 -15.91
C TYR A 111 -9.03 0.92 -15.51
N ALA A 112 -8.50 1.35 -14.37
CA ALA A 112 -8.65 2.71 -13.89
C ALA A 112 -8.04 3.72 -14.86
N ARG A 113 -6.81 3.47 -15.34
CA ARG A 113 -6.17 4.28 -16.40
C ARG A 113 -7.02 4.36 -17.66
N GLY A 114 -7.53 3.22 -18.15
CA GLY A 114 -8.39 3.18 -19.34
C GLY A 114 -9.71 3.94 -19.15
N TYR A 115 -10.31 3.87 -17.97
CA TYR A 115 -11.51 4.65 -17.63
C TYR A 115 -11.22 6.15 -17.67
N LEU A 116 -10.11 6.60 -17.06
CA LEU A 116 -9.72 8.01 -17.03
C LEU A 116 -9.44 8.56 -18.43
N ASP A 117 -8.75 7.79 -19.28
CA ASP A 117 -8.51 8.17 -20.68
C ASP A 117 -9.83 8.40 -21.43
N ALA A 118 -10.76 7.45 -21.32
CA ALA A 118 -12.09 7.56 -21.91
C ALA A 118 -12.88 8.76 -21.34
N TRP A 119 -12.85 8.96 -20.03
CA TRP A 119 -13.50 10.08 -19.36
C TRP A 119 -12.94 11.44 -19.82
N ALA A 120 -11.62 11.55 -19.92
CA ALA A 120 -10.94 12.76 -20.41
C ALA A 120 -11.27 13.04 -21.88
N ALA A 121 -11.36 12.01 -22.72
CA ALA A 121 -11.76 12.14 -24.12
C ALA A 121 -13.22 12.60 -24.26
N LEU A 122 -14.12 12.06 -23.44
CA LEU A 122 -15.54 12.44 -23.44
C LEU A 122 -15.77 13.86 -22.92
N SER A 123 -15.02 14.27 -21.90
CA SER A 123 -15.10 15.61 -21.30
C SER A 123 -14.64 16.74 -22.23
N LYS A 124 -13.88 16.41 -23.27
CA LYS A 124 -13.41 17.35 -24.32
C LYS A 124 -14.39 17.47 -25.50
N ARG A 125 -15.47 16.68 -25.54
CA ARG A 125 -16.46 16.75 -26.62
C ARG A 125 -17.38 17.96 -26.38
N PRO A 126 -17.57 18.85 -27.38
CA PRO A 126 -18.40 20.04 -27.26
C PRO A 126 -19.89 19.72 -27.12
#